data_AF-A0A7K0QV74-F1
#
_entry.id   AF-A0A7K0QV74-F1
#
_cell.length_a   1.000
_cell.length_b   1.000
_cell.length_c   1.000
_cell.angle_alpha   90.00
_cell.angle_beta   90.00
_cell.angle_gamma   90.00
#
_symmetry.space_group_name_H-M   'P 1'
#
loop_
_entity.id
_entity.type
_entity.pdbx_description
1 polymer ?
#
loop_
_entity_poly.entity_id
_entity_poly.type
_entity_poly.pdbx_seq_one_letter_code
_entity_poly.pdbx_strand_id
1 'polypeptide(L)'
;ELKQALVEIEKFKERAARVGVKGTRQYNPAWHIALDLPHQLVVSECIARAALGREESRGGHTRDDFAKMSPEWRQVNLICYAEGNGVRVEKQALPTIPQELVTLFDSSELSKYMTQAELDSIAQGTA
;
A
#
# COMPACT_ATOMS: atom_id res chain seq x y z
N GLU A 1 -2.81 -16.38 4.50
CA GLU A 1 -3.74 -15.45 5.15
C GLU A 1 -4.23 -14.32 4.25
N LEU A 2 -3.36 -13.54 3.60
CA LEU A 2 -3.79 -12.40 2.75
C LEU A 2 -4.75 -12.76 1.60
N LYS A 3 -4.52 -13.89 0.91
CA LYS A 3 -5.47 -14.39 -0.11
C LYS A 3 -6.85 -14.70 0.48
N GLN A 4 -6.89 -15.24 1.70
CA GLN A 4 -8.14 -15.52 2.41
C GLN A 4 -8.82 -14.22 2.85
N ALA A 5 -8.07 -13.22 3.30
CA ALA A 5 -8.60 -11.90 3.62
C ALA A 5 -9.31 -11.27 2.42
N LEU A 6 -8.75 -11.37 1.21
CA LEU A 6 -9.41 -10.92 -0.03
C LEU A 6 -10.73 -11.64 -0.29
N VAL A 7 -10.78 -12.96 -0.07
CA VAL A 7 -12.04 -13.74 -0.19
C VAL A 7 -13.09 -13.26 0.80
N GLU A 8 -12.71 -12.97 2.05
CA GLU A 8 -13.65 -12.47 3.06
C GLU A 8 -14.12 -11.04 2.76
N ILE A 9 -13.24 -10.18 2.23
CA ILE A 9 -13.60 -8.82 1.81
C ILE A 9 -14.69 -8.86 0.73
N GLU A 10 -14.58 -9.74 -0.26
CA GLU A 10 -15.63 -9.88 -1.28
C GLU A 10 -16.97 -10.30 -0.67
N LYS A 11 -16.97 -11.27 0.26
CA LYS A 11 -18.19 -11.65 1.00
C LYS A 11 -18.78 -10.47 1.79
N PHE A 12 -17.93 -9.61 2.37
CA PHE A 12 -18.41 -8.43 3.07
C PHE A 12 -19.01 -7.39 2.13
N LYS A 13 -18.48 -7.21 0.92
CA LYS A 13 -19.10 -6.32 -0.10
C LYS A 13 -20.51 -6.78 -0.47
N GLU A 14 -20.69 -8.08 -0.72
CA GLU A 14 -22.02 -8.65 -1.00
C GLU A 14 -23.01 -8.44 0.16
N ARG A 15 -22.52 -8.46 1.40
CA ARG A 15 -23.34 -8.19 2.59
C ARG A 15 -23.64 -6.71 2.76
N ALA A 16 -22.64 -5.85 2.54
CA ALA A 16 -22.78 -4.40 2.62
C ALA A 16 -23.85 -3.87 1.65
N ALA A 17 -23.95 -4.45 0.45
CA ALA A 17 -24.98 -4.11 -0.53
C ALA A 17 -26.43 -4.38 -0.04
N ARG A 18 -26.59 -5.18 1.01
CA ARG A 18 -27.89 -5.56 1.61
C ARG A 18 -28.12 -4.93 2.99
N VAL A 19 -27.21 -4.09 3.46
CA VAL A 19 -27.35 -3.43 4.76
C VAL A 19 -28.50 -2.43 4.73
N GLY A 20 -29.35 -2.51 5.75
CA GLY A 20 -30.37 -1.52 6.04
C GLY A 20 -30.27 -1.06 7.48
N VAL A 21 -30.69 0.18 7.74
CA VAL A 21 -30.66 0.79 9.08
C VAL A 21 -32.07 1.19 9.49
N LYS A 22 -32.32 1.19 10.80
CA LYS A 22 -33.59 1.64 11.40
C LYS A 22 -33.44 3.07 11.93
N GLY A 23 -34.56 3.72 12.24
CA GLY A 23 -34.60 5.06 12.81
C GLY A 23 -35.04 6.14 11.83
N THR A 24 -35.01 7.40 12.27
CA THR A 24 -35.40 8.55 11.45
C THR A 24 -34.25 8.99 10.55
N ARG A 25 -34.52 9.95 9.66
CA ARG A 25 -33.50 10.59 8.81
C ARG A 25 -32.74 11.70 9.55
N GLN A 26 -33.26 12.24 10.65
CA GLN A 26 -32.55 13.25 11.42
C GLN A 26 -31.43 12.58 12.22
N TYR A 27 -30.17 12.99 11.96
CA TYR A 27 -28.98 12.58 12.71
C TYR A 27 -28.99 11.10 13.14
N ASN A 28 -28.79 10.22 12.16
CA ASN A 28 -28.82 8.77 12.37
C ASN A 28 -27.40 8.18 12.25
N PRO A 29 -26.71 7.88 13.37
CA PRO A 29 -25.35 7.35 13.34
C PRO A 29 -25.24 6.01 12.61
N ALA A 30 -26.27 5.15 12.70
CA ALA A 30 -26.28 3.88 11.97
C ALA A 30 -26.29 4.12 10.46
N TRP A 31 -27.03 5.14 10.00
CA TRP A 31 -27.05 5.53 8.59
C TRP A 31 -25.67 6.01 8.12
N HIS A 32 -24.96 6.82 8.92
CA HIS A 32 -23.60 7.25 8.58
C HIS A 32 -22.65 6.05 8.42
N ILE A 33 -22.67 5.10 9.36
CA ILE A 33 -21.85 3.88 9.26
C ILE A 33 -22.21 3.08 8.01
N ALA A 34 -23.50 2.94 7.70
CA ALA A 34 -23.94 2.21 6.51
C ALA A 34 -23.43 2.85 5.20
N LEU A 35 -23.31 4.19 5.16
CA LEU A 35 -22.71 4.91 4.03
C LEU A 35 -21.19 4.75 3.97
N ASP A 36 -20.53 4.62 5.12
CA ASP A 36 -19.07 4.46 5.19
C ASP A 36 -18.61 3.05 4.83
N LEU A 37 -19.44 2.02 5.07
CA LEU A 37 -19.09 0.61 4.87
C LEU A 37 -18.48 0.29 3.50
N PRO A 38 -19.07 0.71 2.35
CA PRO A 38 -18.47 0.45 1.04
C PRO A 38 -17.05 1.05 0.91
N HIS A 39 -16.83 2.25 1.45
CA HIS A 39 -15.54 2.93 1.39
C HIS A 39 -14.50 2.24 2.27
N GLN A 40 -14.90 1.80 3.47
CA GLN A 40 -14.03 1.02 4.35
C GLN A 40 -13.61 -0.31 3.72
N LEU A 41 -14.52 -0.95 2.96
CA LEU A 41 -14.21 -2.20 2.25
C LEU A 41 -13.26 -1.98 1.08
N VAL A 42 -13.41 -0.90 0.32
CA VAL A 42 -12.45 -0.51 -0.74
C VAL A 42 -11.06 -0.28 -0.15
N VAL A 43 -10.96 0.49 0.94
CA VAL A 43 -9.66 0.73 1.61
C VAL A 43 -9.06 -0.57 2.15
N SER A 44 -9.88 -1.45 2.74
CA SER A 44 -9.43 -2.77 3.20
C SER A 44 -8.89 -3.63 2.05
N GLU A 45 -9.54 -3.60 0.89
CA GLU A 45 -9.07 -4.32 -0.30
C GLU A 45 -7.75 -3.75 -0.83
N CYS A 46 -7.59 -2.42 -0.86
CA CYS A 46 -6.32 -1.76 -1.19
C CYS A 46 -5.18 -2.30 -0.32
N ILE A 47 -5.39 -2.32 1.00
CA ILE A 47 -4.39 -2.81 1.95
C ILE A 47 -4.08 -4.29 1.69
N ALA A 48 -5.10 -5.14 1.58
CA ALA A 48 -4.90 -6.58 1.39
C ALA A 48 -4.22 -6.91 0.06
N ARG A 49 -4.59 -6.25 -1.04
CA ARG A 49 -3.95 -6.46 -2.35
C ARG A 49 -2.52 -5.95 -2.39
N ALA A 50 -2.26 -4.77 -1.84
CA ALA A 50 -0.91 -4.22 -1.75
C ALA A 50 -0.01 -5.10 -0.87
N ALA A 51 -0.50 -5.53 0.29
CA ALA A 51 0.21 -6.43 1.19
C ALA A 51 0.49 -7.79 0.54
N LEU A 52 -0.46 -8.33 -0.24
CA LEU A 52 -0.28 -9.58 -0.96
C LEU A 52 0.80 -9.46 -2.03
N GLY A 53 0.75 -8.39 -2.82
CA GLY A 53 1.70 -8.13 -3.89
C GLY A 53 3.10 -7.74 -3.42
N ARG A 54 3.24 -7.19 -2.19
CA ARG A 54 4.54 -6.82 -1.60
C ARG A 54 5.20 -8.01 -0.89
N GLU A 55 6.16 -8.60 -1.59
CA GLU A 55 6.94 -9.77 -1.14
C GLU A 55 8.25 -9.33 -0.43
N GLU A 56 8.11 -8.59 0.67
CA GLU A 56 9.19 -8.29 1.61
C GLU A 56 8.60 -7.94 2.99
N SER A 57 9.48 -7.72 3.97
CA SER A 57 9.13 -7.14 5.27
C SER A 57 9.89 -5.83 5.48
N ARG A 58 9.19 -4.74 5.74
CA ARG A 58 9.75 -3.40 5.96
C ARG A 58 8.82 -2.53 6.79
N GLY A 59 9.37 -1.89 7.82
CA GLY A 59 8.60 -0.98 8.67
C GLY A 59 7.42 -1.70 9.33
N GLY A 60 6.21 -1.17 9.16
CA GLY A 60 4.98 -1.77 9.68
C GLY A 60 4.41 -2.94 8.86
N HIS A 61 5.00 -3.27 7.71
CA HIS A 61 4.59 -4.41 6.88
C HIS A 61 5.53 -5.59 7.12
N THR A 62 5.02 -6.68 7.70
CA THR A 62 5.79 -7.89 8.00
C THR A 62 5.13 -9.11 7.38
N ARG A 63 5.93 -9.94 6.71
CA ARG A 63 5.53 -11.15 6.00
C ARG A 63 6.41 -12.31 6.46
N ASP A 64 5.82 -13.32 7.09
CA ASP A 64 6.57 -14.50 7.56
C ASP A 64 7.19 -15.29 6.39
N ASP A 65 6.52 -15.29 5.23
CA ASP A 65 6.99 -15.91 3.99
C ASP A 65 8.03 -15.04 3.24
N PHE A 66 8.20 -13.78 3.61
CA PHE A 66 9.19 -12.83 3.06
C PHE A 66 9.79 -11.94 4.16
N ALA A 67 10.47 -12.56 5.14
CA ALA A 67 10.88 -11.91 6.38
C ALA A 67 11.97 -10.81 6.23
N LYS A 68 12.62 -10.71 5.07
CA LYS A 68 13.74 -9.78 4.83
C LYS A 68 13.29 -8.59 3.99
N MET A 69 14.03 -7.48 4.12
CA MET A 69 13.93 -6.35 3.19
C MET A 69 14.56 -6.73 1.84
N SER A 70 13.93 -6.30 0.74
CA SER A 70 14.48 -6.39 -0.60
C SER A 70 14.91 -5.01 -1.10
N PRO A 71 16.12 -4.85 -1.66
CA PRO A 71 16.53 -3.60 -2.29
C PRO A 71 15.62 -3.19 -3.46
N GLU A 72 15.03 -4.13 -4.19
CA GLU A 72 14.13 -3.85 -5.32
C GLU A 72 12.82 -3.20 -4.85
N TRP A 73 12.25 -3.69 -3.75
CA TRP A 73 11.02 -3.14 -3.17
C TRP A 73 11.19 -1.74 -2.57
N ARG A 74 12.44 -1.26 -2.40
CA ARG A 74 12.73 0.14 -2.04
C ARG A 74 12.48 1.09 -3.21
N GLN A 75 12.58 0.62 -4.44
CA GLN A 75 12.55 1.47 -5.63
C GLN A 75 11.13 1.64 -6.20
N VAL A 76 10.14 0.99 -5.61
CA VAL A 76 8.75 1.03 -6.09
C VAL A 76 7.74 1.29 -4.98
N ASN A 77 6.78 2.14 -5.30
CA ASN A 77 5.52 2.28 -4.57
C ASN A 77 4.47 1.35 -5.17
N LEU A 78 3.52 0.92 -4.33
CA LEU A 78 2.29 0.29 -4.78
C LEU A 78 1.16 1.32 -4.75
N ILE A 79 0.67 1.69 -5.93
CA ILE A 79 -0.42 2.65 -6.09
C ILE A 79 -1.72 1.87 -6.24
N CYS A 80 -2.72 2.20 -5.42
CA CYS A 80 -4.04 1.56 -5.46
C CYS A 80 -5.05 2.50 -6.11
N TYR A 81 -5.79 1.99 -7.10
CA TYR A 81 -6.87 2.70 -7.78
C TYR A 81 -8.19 2.00 -7.47
N ALA A 82 -9.18 2.75 -6.99
CA ALA A 82 -10.54 2.26 -6.87
C ALA A 82 -11.18 2.25 -8.28
N GLU A 83 -11.62 1.07 -8.73
CA GLU A 83 -12.23 0.87 -10.06
C GLU A 83 -13.56 0.13 -9.92
N GLY A 84 -14.67 0.86 -10.09
CA GLY A 84 -16.00 0.30 -9.90
C GLY A 84 -16.17 -0.27 -8.48
N ASN A 85 -16.32 -1.60 -8.39
CA ASN A 85 -16.45 -2.31 -7.11
C ASN A 85 -15.17 -3.07 -6.71
N GLY A 86 -14.03 -2.78 -7.33
CA GLY A 86 -12.75 -3.45 -7.07
C GLY A 86 -11.59 -2.49 -6.95
N VAL A 87 -10.39 -3.05 -6.75
CA VAL A 87 -9.15 -2.30 -6.64
C VAL A 87 -8.10 -2.86 -7.60
N ARG A 88 -7.52 -1.96 -8.40
CA ARG A 88 -6.31 -2.23 -9.19
C ARG A 88 -5.08 -1.73 -8.44
N VAL A 89 -4.01 -2.52 -8.43
CA VAL A 89 -2.74 -2.15 -7.80
C VAL A 89 -1.64 -2.13 -8.87
N GLU A 90 -0.87 -1.05 -8.91
CA GLU A 90 0.25 -0.89 -9.83
C GLU A 90 1.54 -0.55 -9.10
N LYS A 91 2.66 -1.05 -9.65
CA LYS A 91 3.98 -0.65 -9.23
C LYS A 91 4.34 0.65 -9.94
N GLN A 92 4.70 1.67 -9.18
CA GLN A 92 5.23 2.92 -9.70
C GLN A 92 6.65 3.11 -9.16
N ALA A 93 7.60 3.40 -10.05
CA ALA A 93 8.96 3.75 -9.63
C ALA A 93 8.93 4.95 -8.67
N LEU A 94 9.71 4.86 -7.59
CA LEU A 94 9.94 6.00 -6.71
C LEU A 94 10.83 7.02 -7.42
N PRO A 95 10.58 8.32 -7.23
CA PRO A 95 11.50 9.34 -7.70
C PRO A 95 12.84 9.16 -6.97
N THR A 96 13.92 9.41 -7.70
CA THR A 96 15.26 9.49 -7.15
C THR A 96 15.39 10.70 -6.23
N ILE A 97 16.21 10.56 -5.19
CA ILE A 97 16.49 11.67 -4.29
C ILE A 97 17.31 12.69 -5.08
N PRO A 98 16.93 13.98 -5.09
CA PRO A 98 17.70 15.03 -5.75
C PRO A 98 19.16 15.07 -5.27
N GLN A 99 20.08 15.31 -6.20
CA GLN A 99 21.52 15.22 -5.95
C GLN A 99 21.97 16.10 -4.79
N GLU A 100 21.44 17.33 -4.72
CA GLU A 100 21.76 18.30 -3.68
C GLU A 100 21.38 17.80 -2.28
N LEU A 101 20.36 16.94 -2.17
CA LEU A 101 19.96 16.34 -0.89
C LEU A 101 20.79 15.10 -0.57
N VAL A 102 21.14 14.29 -1.57
CA VAL A 102 21.94 13.08 -1.35
C VAL A 102 23.33 13.44 -0.84
N THR A 103 23.93 14.53 -1.33
CA THR A 103 25.25 15.00 -0.87
C THR A 103 25.30 15.43 0.60
N LEU A 104 24.15 15.58 1.25
CA LEU A 104 24.06 15.90 2.68
C LEU A 104 24.27 14.68 3.59
N PHE A 105 24.26 13.47 3.04
CA PHE A 105 24.40 12.22 3.78
C PHE A 105 25.77 11.59 3.58
N ASP A 106 26.28 10.93 4.63
CA ASP A 106 27.51 10.14 4.54
C ASP A 106 27.33 8.91 3.64
N SER A 107 28.31 8.64 2.79
CA SER A 107 28.26 7.50 1.84
C SER A 107 28.17 6.14 2.54
N SER A 108 28.75 6.02 3.74
CA SER A 108 28.66 4.83 4.59
C SER A 108 27.26 4.60 5.16
N GLU A 109 26.45 5.65 5.32
CA GLU A 109 25.04 5.53 5.72
C GLU A 109 24.17 5.18 4.52
N LEU A 110 24.40 5.80 3.35
CA LEU A 110 23.64 5.52 2.13
C LEU A 110 23.80 4.06 1.67
N SER A 111 24.99 3.48 1.81
CA SER A 111 25.29 2.10 1.41
C SER A 111 24.58 1.02 2.25
N LYS A 112 24.03 1.37 3.43
CA LYS A 112 23.20 0.44 4.22
C LYS A 112 21.85 0.17 3.56
N TYR A 113 21.43 1.04 2.65
CA TYR A 113 20.05 1.13 2.20
C TYR A 113 19.90 1.13 0.68
N MET A 114 20.90 1.56 -0.05
CA MET A 114 20.90 1.69 -1.51
C MET A 114 21.79 0.60 -2.12
N THR A 115 21.42 0.13 -3.30
CA THR A 115 22.25 -0.76 -4.11
C THR A 115 23.46 -0.02 -4.65
N GLN A 116 24.51 -0.76 -5.01
CA GLN A 116 25.69 -0.16 -5.64
C GLN A 116 25.33 0.59 -6.94
N ALA A 117 24.42 0.05 -7.74
CA ALA A 117 23.95 0.71 -8.97
C ALA A 117 23.26 2.06 -8.69
N GLU A 118 22.47 2.16 -7.60
CA GLU A 118 21.86 3.44 -7.20
C GLU A 118 22.93 4.44 -6.74
N LEU A 119 23.92 4.01 -5.97
CA LEU A 119 25.04 4.85 -5.55
C LEU A 119 25.88 5.34 -6.74
N ASP A 120 26.11 4.47 -7.72
CA ASP A 120 26.86 4.81 -8.92
C ASP A 120 26.09 5.83 -9.79
N SER A 121 24.76 5.70 -9.88
CA SER A 121 23.91 6.66 -10.60
C SER A 121 23.93 8.05 -9.94
N ILE A 122 23.88 8.10 -8.60
CA ILE A 122 24.06 9.33 -7.83
C ILE A 122 25.44 9.94 -8.10
N ALA A 123 26.50 9.14 -8.05
CA ALA A 123 27.86 9.64 -8.28
C ALA A 123 28.05 10.23 -9.69
N GLN A 124 27.31 9.73 -10.68
CA GLN A 124 27.35 10.19 -12.07
C GLN A 124 26.42 11.39 -12.36
N GLY A 125 25.59 11.79 -11.40
CA GLY A 125 24.61 12.87 -11.58
C GLY A 125 23.52 12.54 -12.61
N THR A 126 23.29 11.25 -12.87
CA THR A 126 22.31 10.72 -13.83
C THR A 126 21.05 10.18 -13.17
N ALA A 127 20.94 10.34 -11.84
CA ALA A 127 19.81 9.94 -11.03
C ALA A 127 18.56 10.77 -11.32
#